data_AF-A0A0R3WR80-F1
#
_entry.id   AF-A0A0R3WR80-F1
#
_cell.length_a   1.000
_cell.length_b   1.000
_cell.length_c   1.000
_cell.angle_alpha   90.00
_cell.angle_beta   90.00
_cell.angle_gamma   90.00
#
_symmetry.space_group_name_H-M   'P 1'
#
loop_
_entity.id
_entity.type
_entity.pdbx_description
1 polymer ?
#
loop_
_entity_poly.entity_id
_entity_poly.type
_entity_poly.pdbx_seq_one_letter_code
_entity_poly.pdbx_strand_id
1 'polypeptide(L)'
;MHGYDNEERDMHPFMLAMGPDIPHFTDRQHFYQIDLYPYICAMLGLDKPNKIDGLIDRVLPFLKNKPSEEYLQQFRLYASDLPDWRRQLTSGITNYKSSYRLTSFSLQRKMQSLLVLLFLLCGTCYAQKVILVSLDGFRHDYIEYALQNGRNVSAFQKIAKQGFRGMQVQNVMVTLTFPSHFALATGRTVEHHGLVGNTFYDPDLKDYYKYTNSTKNLQPQWFTMNHNEQIWLTNQRNGGKSGVVYWPSSDSRMYGEMEYVNFGLYSSLPSIRFRVDRVMDWITKPDVNLVVMYYNEPDHSGHGHGPDSKEVLDALEVVNDGIAYLLQRIEQSDDFDEPPNIIVTSDHGMTRVSNKKIVNVSEVLSPDEYIFGVDGSPATLGVWPKPYSLTVDQLYDRLKKLPNCDVYRKEDIPDKYHYKNNKRIAPIVVFPHLGWMVQTNASDPYKDTLSKSSIPILTSYFTPFTRVD
;
A
#
# COMPACT_ATOMS: atom_id res chain seq x y z
N MET A 1 -6.32 -5.11 -16.45
CA MET A 1 -6.64 -3.81 -15.84
C MET A 1 -7.10 -3.97 -14.40
N HIS A 2 -6.88 -2.97 -13.57
CA HIS A 2 -7.29 -2.92 -12.16
C HIS A 2 -8.07 -1.62 -11.91
N GLY A 3 -8.58 -1.42 -10.69
CA GLY A 3 -9.37 -0.24 -10.30
C GLY A 3 -10.89 -0.48 -10.20
N TYR A 4 -11.34 -1.72 -10.37
CA TYR A 4 -12.74 -2.12 -10.21
C TYR A 4 -13.10 -2.32 -8.74
N ASP A 5 -14.37 -2.67 -8.49
CA ASP A 5 -14.92 -3.00 -7.18
C ASP A 5 -14.00 -3.97 -6.43
N ASN A 6 -13.68 -3.64 -5.18
CA ASN A 6 -12.79 -4.42 -4.33
C ASN A 6 -13.41 -5.72 -3.79
N GLU A 7 -14.69 -5.98 -4.04
CA GLU A 7 -15.34 -7.28 -3.82
C GLU A 7 -15.16 -8.24 -5.01
N GLU A 8 -14.76 -7.72 -6.18
CA GLU A 8 -14.48 -8.57 -7.33
C GLU A 8 -13.21 -9.36 -7.07
N ARG A 9 -13.33 -10.68 -7.14
CA ARG A 9 -12.22 -11.59 -6.83
C ARG A 9 -10.99 -11.32 -7.71
N ASP A 10 -11.20 -10.86 -8.94
CA ASP A 10 -10.11 -10.48 -9.83
C ASP A 10 -9.25 -9.33 -9.29
N MET A 11 -9.80 -8.48 -8.41
CA MET A 11 -9.11 -7.35 -7.79
C MET A 11 -8.41 -7.72 -6.48
N HIS A 12 -8.58 -8.95 -5.99
CA HIS A 12 -7.99 -9.37 -4.73
C HIS A 12 -6.47 -9.59 -4.89
N PRO A 13 -5.66 -8.93 -4.05
CA PRO A 13 -4.24 -9.23 -3.96
C PRO A 13 -4.00 -10.58 -3.29
N PHE A 14 -2.74 -11.01 -3.27
CA PHE A 14 -2.28 -12.15 -2.50
C PHE A 14 -1.46 -11.70 -1.28
N MET A 15 -1.31 -12.58 -0.30
CA MET A 15 -0.37 -12.36 0.80
C MET A 15 0.27 -13.69 1.22
N LEU A 16 1.58 -13.66 1.44
CA LEU A 16 2.37 -14.72 2.01
C LEU A 16 3.22 -14.14 3.13
N ALA A 17 3.40 -14.89 4.21
CA ALA A 17 4.32 -14.47 5.25
C ALA A 17 4.99 -15.67 5.94
N MET A 18 6.24 -15.51 6.34
CA MET A 18 7.00 -16.48 7.15
C MET A 18 7.98 -15.75 8.08
N GLY A 19 8.37 -16.37 9.18
CA GLY A 19 9.34 -15.78 10.10
C GLY A 19 9.22 -16.30 11.52
N PRO A 20 10.11 -15.85 12.42
CA PRO A 20 10.11 -16.22 13.83
C PRO A 20 8.77 -15.92 14.51
N ASP A 21 8.08 -14.82 14.15
CA ASP A 21 6.85 -14.36 14.81
C ASP A 21 5.56 -14.79 14.12
N ILE A 22 5.68 -15.46 12.98
CA ILE A 22 4.55 -15.81 12.12
C ILE A 22 4.20 -17.29 12.34
N PRO A 23 2.96 -17.62 12.73
CA PRO A 23 2.53 -19.01 12.89
C PRO A 23 2.48 -19.71 11.54
N HIS A 24 2.61 -21.03 11.58
CA HIS A 24 2.40 -21.88 10.42
C HIS A 24 0.92 -22.29 10.33
N PHE A 25 0.32 -22.07 9.17
CA PHE A 25 -1.04 -22.46 8.85
C PHE A 25 -1.05 -23.40 7.64
N THR A 26 -1.85 -24.46 7.72
CA THR A 26 -2.05 -25.39 6.59
C THR A 26 -3.23 -24.97 5.72
N ASP A 27 -4.13 -24.17 6.26
CA ASP A 27 -5.33 -23.65 5.63
C ASP A 27 -5.15 -22.22 5.11
N ARG A 28 -6.00 -21.87 4.16
CA ARG A 28 -6.01 -20.58 3.46
C ARG A 28 -6.68 -19.53 4.35
N GLN A 29 -6.02 -18.39 4.53
CA GLN A 29 -6.45 -17.37 5.48
C GLN A 29 -7.18 -16.20 4.80
N HIS A 30 -8.04 -15.51 5.57
CA HIS A 30 -8.64 -14.22 5.21
C HIS A 30 -7.85 -13.10 5.90
N PHE A 31 -7.47 -12.07 5.13
CA PHE A 31 -6.71 -10.93 5.61
C PHE A 31 -7.29 -9.63 5.05
N TYR A 32 -7.19 -8.52 5.78
CA TYR A 32 -7.54 -7.19 5.25
C TYR A 32 -6.27 -6.41 5.00
N GLN A 33 -6.11 -5.87 3.80
CA GLN A 33 -4.88 -5.20 3.40
C GLN A 33 -4.48 -4.05 4.34
N ILE A 34 -5.45 -3.28 4.82
CA ILE A 34 -5.24 -2.18 5.79
C ILE A 34 -4.70 -2.65 7.14
N ASP A 35 -4.87 -3.92 7.48
CA ASP A 35 -4.39 -4.48 8.74
C ASP A 35 -2.90 -4.87 8.66
N LEU A 36 -2.26 -4.76 7.49
CA LEU A 36 -0.83 -5.00 7.36
C LEU A 36 -0.01 -4.02 8.23
N TYR A 37 -0.42 -2.75 8.31
CA TYR A 37 0.24 -1.76 9.14
C TYR A 37 0.27 -2.17 10.63
N PRO A 38 -0.87 -2.43 11.32
CA PRO A 38 -0.82 -2.86 12.71
C PRO A 38 -0.15 -4.23 12.89
N TYR A 39 -0.18 -5.11 11.87
CA TYR A 39 0.56 -6.37 11.89
C TYR A 39 2.08 -6.16 11.94
N ILE A 40 2.62 -5.27 11.11
CA ILE A 40 4.05 -4.90 11.13
C ILE A 40 4.41 -4.19 12.43
N CYS A 41 3.57 -3.28 12.92
CA CYS A 41 3.80 -2.64 14.21
C CYS A 41 3.92 -3.67 15.34
N ALA A 42 3.07 -4.70 15.36
CA ALA A 42 3.11 -5.74 16.39
C ALA A 42 4.41 -6.56 16.35
N MET A 43 4.88 -6.94 15.17
CA MET A 43 6.17 -7.62 15.01
C MET A 43 7.35 -6.75 15.43
N LEU A 44 7.31 -5.45 15.14
CA LEU A 44 8.39 -4.52 15.50
C LEU A 44 8.26 -3.97 16.93
N GLY A 45 7.19 -4.30 17.67
CA GLY A 45 6.93 -3.78 19.01
C GLY A 45 6.63 -2.27 19.07
N LEU A 46 6.03 -1.70 18.01
CA LEU A 46 5.76 -0.26 17.92
C LEU A 46 4.49 0.13 18.69
N ASP A 47 4.66 0.60 19.93
CA ASP A 47 3.57 0.92 20.86
C ASP A 47 2.92 2.29 20.62
N LYS A 48 3.52 3.14 19.78
CA LYS A 48 2.98 4.45 19.39
C LYS A 48 2.70 4.47 17.88
N PRO A 49 1.67 3.77 17.37
CA PRO A 49 1.26 3.90 15.98
C PRO A 49 0.70 5.31 15.71
N ASN A 50 0.47 5.63 14.44
CA ASN A 50 -0.30 6.82 14.08
C ASN A 50 -1.82 6.53 14.09
N LYS A 51 -2.67 7.51 13.77
CA LYS A 51 -4.10 7.25 13.48
C LYS A 51 -4.21 6.31 12.27
N ILE A 52 -4.90 5.20 12.49
CA ILE A 52 -5.11 4.12 11.51
C ILE A 52 -6.58 3.75 11.43
N ASP A 53 -6.95 2.97 10.43
CA ASP A 53 -8.25 2.31 10.29
C ASP A 53 -8.13 0.78 10.38
N GLY A 54 -6.91 0.25 10.20
CA GLY A 54 -6.59 -1.16 10.40
C GLY A 54 -6.80 -1.60 11.85
N LEU A 55 -7.25 -2.84 12.04
CA LEU A 55 -7.61 -3.41 13.34
C LEU A 55 -6.58 -4.44 13.79
N ILE A 56 -5.89 -4.13 14.89
CA ILE A 56 -4.93 -5.06 15.50
C ILE A 56 -5.56 -6.41 15.87
N ASP A 57 -6.83 -6.40 16.29
CA ASP A 57 -7.54 -7.60 16.73
C ASP A 57 -7.70 -8.64 15.61
N ARG A 58 -7.84 -8.19 14.36
CA ARG A 58 -7.97 -9.05 13.19
C ARG A 58 -6.67 -9.78 12.84
N VAL A 59 -5.52 -9.27 13.29
CA VAL A 59 -4.20 -9.86 12.97
C VAL A 59 -3.61 -10.70 14.08
N LEU A 60 -4.22 -10.71 15.27
CA LEU A 60 -3.80 -11.55 16.40
C LEU A 60 -3.66 -13.04 16.08
N PRO A 61 -4.53 -13.66 15.25
CA PRO A 61 -4.33 -15.05 14.86
C PRO A 61 -3.00 -15.27 14.12
N PHE A 62 -2.52 -14.27 13.38
CA PHE A 62 -1.30 -14.35 12.57
C PHE A 62 -0.01 -14.01 13.34
N LEU A 63 -0.07 -13.87 14.67
CA LEU A 63 1.09 -13.63 15.53
C LEU A 63 1.31 -14.81 16.49
N LYS A 64 2.53 -15.36 16.51
CA LYS A 64 2.93 -16.37 17.52
C LYS A 64 2.96 -15.76 18.91
N ASN A 65 3.59 -14.59 19.02
CA ASN A 65 3.73 -13.85 20.27
C ASN A 65 2.67 -12.73 20.29
N LYS A 66 1.61 -12.94 21.08
CA LYS A 66 0.53 -11.95 21.20
C LYS A 66 1.00 -10.75 22.04
N PRO A 67 0.76 -9.50 21.59
CA PRO A 67 1.04 -8.31 22.41
C PRO A 67 0.24 -8.30 23.71
N SER A 68 0.67 -7.49 24.68
CA SER A 68 -0.06 -7.29 25.93
C SER A 68 -1.42 -6.61 25.70
N GLU A 69 -2.39 -6.82 26.58
CA GLU A 69 -3.69 -6.11 26.48
C GLU A 69 -3.54 -4.59 26.53
N GLU A 70 -2.52 -4.06 27.21
CA GLU A 70 -2.20 -2.63 27.22
C GLU A 70 -1.84 -2.13 25.81
N TYR A 71 -0.99 -2.88 25.10
CA TYR A 71 -0.65 -2.60 23.70
C TYR A 71 -1.90 -2.68 22.81
N LEU A 72 -2.72 -3.72 22.96
CA LEU A 72 -3.94 -3.89 22.17
C LEU A 72 -4.94 -2.76 22.42
N GLN A 73 -5.14 -2.36 23.67
CA GLN A 73 -5.99 -1.22 24.01
C GLN A 73 -5.49 0.07 23.38
N GLN A 74 -4.17 0.30 23.37
CA GLN A 74 -3.58 1.46 22.71
C GLN A 74 -3.89 1.48 21.21
N PHE A 75 -3.72 0.35 20.51
CA PHE A 75 -4.07 0.25 19.09
C PHE A 75 -5.57 0.45 18.81
N ARG A 76 -6.45 -0.14 19.64
CA ARG A 76 -7.90 0.08 19.53
C ARG A 76 -8.28 1.56 19.68
N LEU A 77 -7.55 2.32 20.52
CA LEU A 77 -7.73 3.78 20.63
C LEU A 77 -7.28 4.51 19.35
N TYR A 78 -6.15 4.13 18.75
CA TYR A 78 -5.67 4.74 17.51
C TYR A 78 -6.55 4.42 16.29
N ALA A 79 -7.18 3.25 16.29
CA ALA A 79 -8.17 2.83 15.28
C ALA A 79 -9.57 3.43 15.51
N SER A 80 -9.81 4.10 16.64
CA SER A 80 -11.10 4.71 16.94
C SER A 80 -11.26 6.10 16.29
N ASP A 81 -12.49 6.45 15.95
CA ASP A 81 -12.87 7.79 15.46
C ASP A 81 -12.83 8.89 16.54
N LEU A 82 -12.26 8.62 17.71
CA LEU A 82 -12.12 9.63 18.76
C LEU A 82 -11.29 10.82 18.26
N PRO A 83 -11.60 12.06 18.66
CA PRO A 83 -10.73 13.20 18.40
C PRO A 83 -9.34 13.04 19.03
N ASP A 84 -8.30 13.62 18.43
CA ASP A 84 -6.89 13.49 18.90
C ASP A 84 -6.71 13.81 20.38
N TRP A 85 -7.36 14.88 20.86
CA TRP A 85 -7.27 15.29 22.27
C TRP A 85 -7.86 14.25 23.23
N ARG A 86 -8.90 13.50 22.83
CA ARG A 86 -9.45 12.41 23.66
C ARG A 86 -8.53 11.20 23.67
N ARG A 87 -7.88 10.87 22.53
CA ARG A 87 -6.90 9.79 22.46
C ARG A 87 -5.69 10.05 23.38
N GLN A 88 -5.18 11.28 23.38
CA GLN A 88 -4.05 11.69 24.22
C GLN A 88 -4.39 11.63 25.72
N LEU A 89 -5.63 11.97 26.10
CA LEU A 89 -6.08 11.83 27.50
C LEU A 89 -6.21 10.36 27.91
N THR A 90 -6.74 9.49 27.05
CA THR A 90 -6.90 8.07 27.37
C THR A 90 -5.57 7.32 27.46
N SER A 91 -4.58 7.66 26.63
CA SER A 91 -3.21 7.11 26.72
C SER A 91 -2.41 7.70 27.90
N GLY A 92 -2.75 8.92 28.34
CA GLY A 92 -2.19 9.52 29.57
C GLY A 92 -2.71 8.86 30.85
N ILE A 93 -3.97 8.40 30.86
CA ILE A 93 -4.60 7.76 32.04
C ILE A 93 -4.05 6.35 32.30
N THR A 94 -3.70 5.58 31.26
CA THR A 94 -3.03 4.28 31.41
C THR A 94 -1.63 4.43 32.00
N ASN A 95 -0.88 5.46 31.58
CA ASN A 95 0.45 5.76 32.15
C ASN A 95 0.42 6.24 33.61
N TYR A 96 -0.72 6.75 34.11
CA TYR A 96 -0.82 7.24 35.48
C TYR A 96 -1.05 6.12 36.52
N LYS A 97 -1.48 4.93 36.10
CA LYS A 97 -1.79 3.82 37.02
C LYS A 97 -0.57 3.04 37.54
N SER A 98 0.65 3.32 37.07
CA SER A 98 1.87 2.59 37.46
C SER A 98 2.68 3.24 38.59
N SER A 99 2.23 4.33 39.20
CA SER A 99 3.06 5.17 40.08
C SER A 99 2.59 5.30 41.54
N TYR A 100 2.14 4.23 42.20
CA TYR A 100 1.97 4.28 43.66
C TYR A 100 2.30 2.96 44.36
N ARG A 101 3.52 2.86 44.92
CA ARG A 101 3.83 2.35 46.28
C ARG A 101 5.35 2.32 46.50
N LEU A 102 5.85 3.26 47.31
CA LEU A 102 7.16 3.15 47.96
C LEU A 102 7.02 3.61 49.41
N THR A 103 7.14 2.67 50.36
CA THR A 103 7.70 2.93 51.70
C THR A 103 8.37 1.66 52.21
N SER A 104 9.70 1.60 52.16
CA SER A 104 10.58 1.18 53.28
C SER A 104 12.04 1.14 52.80
N PHE A 105 12.82 2.14 53.19
CA PHE A 105 14.24 2.27 52.91
C PHE A 105 15.05 1.33 53.83
N SER A 106 15.82 0.40 53.25
CA SER A 106 17.22 0.09 53.63
C SER A 106 17.77 -1.23 53.07
N LEU A 107 16.97 -2.08 52.42
CA LEU A 107 17.48 -3.24 51.65
C LEU A 107 17.65 -2.99 50.13
N GLN A 108 17.23 -1.82 49.64
CA GLN A 108 17.05 -1.54 48.20
C GLN A 108 18.33 -1.35 47.38
N ARG A 109 19.46 -0.96 47.97
CA ARG A 109 20.65 -0.62 47.18
C ARG A 109 21.32 -1.84 46.54
N LYS A 110 21.33 -3.01 47.18
CA LYS A 110 21.88 -4.24 46.58
C LYS A 110 20.94 -4.86 45.53
N MET A 111 19.62 -4.76 45.74
CA MET A 111 18.63 -5.21 44.75
C MET A 111 18.54 -4.28 43.53
N GLN A 112 18.71 -2.97 43.68
CA GLN A 112 18.75 -2.03 42.56
C GLN A 112 19.98 -2.26 41.68
N SER A 113 21.15 -2.52 42.25
CA SER A 113 22.35 -2.87 41.47
C SER A 113 22.20 -4.22 40.76
N LEU A 114 21.53 -5.20 41.38
CA LEU A 114 21.25 -6.50 40.75
C LEU A 114 20.18 -6.39 39.66
N LEU A 115 19.16 -5.55 39.83
CA LEU A 115 18.12 -5.27 38.83
C LEU A 115 18.67 -4.44 37.66
N VAL A 116 19.61 -3.52 37.90
CA VAL A 116 20.32 -2.81 36.83
C VAL A 116 21.27 -3.76 36.09
N LEU A 117 21.97 -4.66 36.78
CA LEU A 117 22.74 -5.72 36.11
C LEU A 117 21.84 -6.71 35.36
N LEU A 118 20.67 -7.09 35.91
CA LEU A 118 19.69 -7.93 35.21
C LEU A 118 19.06 -7.19 34.02
N PHE A 119 18.78 -5.89 34.10
CA PHE A 119 18.33 -5.09 32.96
C PHE A 119 19.43 -4.95 31.89
N LEU A 120 20.70 -4.86 32.30
CA LEU A 120 21.85 -4.84 31.40
C LEU A 120 22.17 -6.24 30.81
N LEU A 121 21.82 -7.32 31.51
CA LEU A 121 22.00 -8.72 31.07
C LEU A 121 20.77 -9.29 30.33
N CYS A 122 19.59 -8.70 30.50
CA CYS A 122 18.32 -9.10 29.87
C CYS A 122 17.89 -8.14 28.75
N GLY A 123 18.78 -7.22 28.37
CA GLY A 123 18.53 -6.13 27.44
C GLY A 123 19.17 -6.27 26.07
N THR A 124 19.51 -7.48 25.60
CA THR A 124 19.45 -7.72 24.14
C THR A 124 18.00 -8.07 23.82
N CYS A 125 17.12 -7.06 23.91
CA CYS A 125 15.90 -7.06 23.14
C CYS A 125 16.37 -7.06 21.68
N TYR A 126 16.54 -8.25 21.11
CA TYR A 126 16.89 -8.39 19.70
C TYR A 126 15.83 -7.61 18.91
N ALA A 127 16.28 -6.60 18.14
CA ALA A 127 15.37 -5.83 17.33
C ALA A 127 14.84 -6.76 16.24
N GLN A 128 13.57 -7.16 16.37
CA GLN A 128 12.93 -7.99 15.36
C GLN A 128 12.97 -7.28 14.01
N LYS A 129 13.33 -8.02 12.97
CA LYS A 129 13.51 -7.49 11.62
C LYS A 129 12.33 -7.87 10.75
N VAL A 130 11.81 -6.93 9.96
CA VAL A 130 10.73 -7.16 9.00
C VAL A 130 11.18 -6.74 7.61
N ILE A 131 10.96 -7.62 6.63
CA ILE A 131 11.09 -7.33 5.20
C ILE A 131 9.69 -7.42 4.58
N LEU A 132 9.21 -6.32 4.03
CA LEU A 132 7.97 -6.25 3.27
C LEU A 132 8.27 -6.12 1.79
N VAL A 133 7.74 -7.03 0.97
CA VAL A 133 7.85 -7.00 -0.48
C VAL A 133 6.46 -6.87 -1.09
N SER A 134 6.24 -5.86 -1.92
CA SER A 134 5.06 -5.72 -2.77
C SER A 134 5.39 -6.03 -4.22
N LEU A 135 4.64 -6.94 -4.82
CA LEU A 135 4.68 -7.31 -6.23
C LEU A 135 3.40 -6.78 -6.91
N ASP A 136 3.51 -5.66 -7.61
CA ASP A 136 2.37 -4.92 -8.17
C ASP A 136 1.47 -5.81 -9.03
N GLY A 137 0.15 -5.74 -8.82
CA GLY A 137 -0.84 -6.44 -9.63
C GLY A 137 -0.80 -7.97 -9.54
N PHE A 138 -0.08 -8.54 -8.56
CA PHE A 138 -0.06 -9.98 -8.34
C PHE A 138 -1.42 -10.45 -7.78
N ARG A 139 -2.26 -11.03 -8.64
CA ARG A 139 -3.60 -11.51 -8.30
C ARG A 139 -3.56 -12.75 -7.40
N HIS A 140 -4.57 -12.91 -6.55
CA HIS A 140 -4.66 -13.98 -5.52
C HIS A 140 -4.41 -15.41 -6.05
N ASP A 141 -4.72 -15.70 -7.32
CA ASP A 141 -4.65 -17.03 -7.95
C ASP A 141 -3.43 -17.24 -8.87
N TYR A 142 -2.52 -16.27 -8.99
CA TYR A 142 -1.39 -16.39 -9.91
C TYR A 142 -0.40 -17.50 -9.55
N ILE A 143 -0.32 -17.91 -8.28
CA ILE A 143 0.47 -19.08 -7.88
C ILE A 143 -0.13 -20.36 -8.48
N GLU A 144 -1.44 -20.55 -8.39
CA GLU A 144 -2.13 -21.68 -9.03
C GLU A 144 -2.03 -21.62 -10.55
N TYR A 145 -2.23 -20.44 -11.13
CA TYR A 145 -2.14 -20.24 -12.57
C TYR A 145 -0.75 -20.61 -13.11
N ALA A 146 0.31 -20.18 -12.44
CA ALA A 146 1.68 -20.55 -12.76
C ALA A 146 1.92 -22.07 -12.67
N LEU A 147 1.46 -22.72 -11.58
CA LEU A 147 1.58 -24.17 -11.41
C LEU A 147 0.88 -24.97 -12.51
N GLN A 148 -0.34 -24.56 -12.86
CA GLN A 148 -1.13 -25.19 -13.92
C GLN A 148 -0.44 -25.09 -15.29
N ASN A 149 0.39 -24.07 -15.48
CA ASN A 149 1.16 -23.83 -16.70
C ASN A 149 2.63 -24.27 -16.59
N GLY A 150 2.97 -25.11 -15.60
CA GLY A 150 4.30 -25.69 -15.46
C GLY A 150 5.41 -24.70 -15.12
N ARG A 151 5.07 -23.54 -14.54
CA ARG A 151 6.03 -22.50 -14.15
C ARG A 151 6.51 -22.68 -12.71
N ASN A 152 7.74 -22.24 -12.45
CA ASN A 152 8.34 -22.35 -11.13
C ASN A 152 7.81 -21.28 -10.16
N VAL A 153 7.19 -21.72 -9.06
CA VAL A 153 6.73 -20.87 -7.93
C VAL A 153 7.20 -21.40 -6.57
N SER A 154 8.30 -22.14 -6.56
CA SER A 154 8.80 -22.85 -5.37
C SER A 154 9.15 -21.94 -4.20
N ALA A 155 9.55 -20.68 -4.43
CA ALA A 155 9.84 -19.74 -3.35
C ALA A 155 8.56 -19.34 -2.62
N PHE A 156 7.49 -19.06 -3.38
CA PHE A 156 6.17 -18.77 -2.83
C PHE A 156 5.60 -19.99 -2.07
N GLN A 157 5.80 -21.20 -2.59
CA GLN A 157 5.42 -22.43 -1.89
C GLN A 157 6.23 -22.64 -0.60
N LYS A 158 7.53 -22.30 -0.58
CA LYS A 158 8.38 -22.35 0.62
C LYS A 158 7.85 -21.40 1.70
N ILE A 159 7.53 -20.15 1.35
CA ILE A 159 6.96 -19.19 2.30
C ILE A 159 5.62 -19.70 2.85
N ALA A 160 4.70 -20.12 1.98
CA ALA A 160 3.39 -20.64 2.39
C ALA A 160 3.51 -21.84 3.34
N LYS A 161 4.48 -22.74 3.09
CA LYS A 161 4.73 -23.94 3.92
C LYS A 161 5.42 -23.62 5.25
N GLN A 162 6.06 -22.46 5.40
CA GLN A 162 6.78 -22.09 6.63
C GLN A 162 6.05 -21.04 7.47
N GLY A 163 5.02 -20.40 6.92
CA GLY A 163 4.12 -19.51 7.64
C GLY A 163 2.69 -19.67 7.13
N PHE A 164 2.15 -18.67 6.44
CA PHE A 164 0.78 -18.74 5.92
C PHE A 164 0.60 -18.11 4.55
N ARG A 165 -0.57 -18.39 3.96
CA ARG A 165 -1.07 -17.77 2.74
C ARG A 165 -2.45 -17.17 2.94
N GLY A 166 -2.56 -15.86 2.75
CA GLY A 166 -3.82 -15.14 2.60
C GLY A 166 -4.37 -15.33 1.18
N MET A 167 -5.52 -15.99 1.06
CA MET A 167 -6.18 -16.25 -0.24
C MET A 167 -7.38 -15.35 -0.50
N GLN A 168 -7.95 -14.83 0.57
CA GLN A 168 -8.96 -13.78 0.52
C GLN A 168 -8.26 -12.59 1.16
N VAL A 169 -7.65 -11.72 0.37
CA VAL A 169 -7.10 -10.47 0.89
C VAL A 169 -8.04 -9.36 0.45
N GLN A 170 -8.76 -8.76 1.39
CA GLN A 170 -9.67 -7.67 1.09
C GLN A 170 -8.87 -6.40 0.84
N ASN A 171 -9.00 -5.87 -0.37
CA ASN A 171 -8.35 -4.63 -0.81
C ASN A 171 -9.17 -3.40 -0.40
N VAL A 172 -8.55 -2.22 -0.42
CA VAL A 172 -9.27 -0.93 -0.35
C VAL A 172 -9.96 -0.62 -1.68
N MET A 173 -10.98 0.26 -1.62
CA MET A 173 -11.56 0.87 -2.82
C MET A 173 -11.01 2.30 -2.96
N VAL A 174 -10.46 2.73 -4.10
CA VAL A 174 -10.35 2.04 -5.40
C VAL A 174 -9.09 1.17 -5.51
N THR A 175 -9.20 0.05 -6.23
CA THR A 175 -8.13 -0.97 -6.38
C THR A 175 -7.04 -0.52 -7.37
N LEU A 176 -6.44 0.65 -7.10
CA LEU A 176 -5.37 1.26 -7.89
C LEU A 176 -4.06 1.29 -7.09
N THR A 177 -2.93 1.34 -7.80
CA THR A 177 -1.58 1.24 -7.22
C THR A 177 -1.28 2.20 -6.09
N PHE A 178 -1.36 3.52 -6.31
CA PHE A 178 -0.98 4.51 -5.29
C PHE A 178 -1.93 4.51 -4.08
N PRO A 179 -3.27 4.50 -4.26
CA PRO A 179 -4.20 4.34 -3.14
C PRO A 179 -3.91 3.09 -2.29
N SER A 180 -3.79 1.92 -2.92
CA SER A 180 -3.63 0.64 -2.22
C SER A 180 -2.27 0.53 -1.51
N HIS A 181 -1.17 0.94 -2.17
CA HIS A 181 0.15 0.96 -1.53
C HIS A 181 0.26 1.95 -0.38
N PHE A 182 -0.45 3.08 -0.45
CA PHE A 182 -0.47 4.03 0.64
C PHE A 182 -1.35 3.55 1.80
N ALA A 183 -2.43 2.83 1.52
CA ALA A 183 -3.20 2.11 2.53
C ALA A 183 -2.35 1.05 3.26
N LEU A 184 -1.58 0.23 2.53
CA LEU A 184 -0.60 -0.70 3.10
C LEU A 184 0.42 0.00 4.01
N ALA A 185 0.92 1.16 3.59
CA ALA A 185 1.95 1.91 4.32
C ALA A 185 1.42 2.71 5.52
N THR A 186 0.14 3.06 5.55
CA THR A 186 -0.44 3.94 6.60
C THR A 186 -1.48 3.26 7.47
N GLY A 187 -2.00 2.10 7.05
CA GLY A 187 -3.10 1.41 7.70
C GLY A 187 -4.43 2.14 7.57
N ARG A 188 -4.61 2.99 6.56
CA ARG A 188 -5.77 3.86 6.40
C ARG A 188 -6.58 3.56 5.15
N THR A 189 -7.88 3.80 5.21
CA THR A 189 -8.78 3.72 4.06
C THR A 189 -8.55 4.89 3.11
N VAL A 190 -9.09 4.77 1.89
CA VAL A 190 -8.86 5.76 0.83
C VAL A 190 -9.45 7.12 1.16
N GLU A 191 -10.66 7.16 1.71
CA GLU A 191 -11.26 8.42 2.16
C GLU A 191 -10.48 9.08 3.30
N HIS A 192 -9.80 8.31 4.14
CA HIS A 192 -9.00 8.88 5.22
C HIS A 192 -7.63 9.35 4.75
N HIS A 193 -6.93 8.57 3.93
CA HIS A 193 -5.58 8.95 3.51
C HIS A 193 -5.56 9.96 2.35
N GLY A 194 -6.65 10.05 1.57
CA GLY A 194 -6.83 11.09 0.55
C GLY A 194 -6.08 10.91 -0.77
N LEU A 195 -5.36 9.80 -1.01
CA LEU A 195 -5.01 9.36 -2.36
C LEU A 195 -6.20 8.62 -2.99
N VAL A 196 -7.14 9.35 -3.56
CA VAL A 196 -8.42 8.79 -4.04
C VAL A 196 -8.32 8.13 -5.42
N GLY A 197 -7.18 8.26 -6.09
CA GLY A 197 -6.90 7.60 -7.35
C GLY A 197 -5.43 7.78 -7.75
N ASN A 198 -5.05 7.19 -8.88
CA ASN A 198 -3.74 7.44 -9.49
C ASN A 198 -3.67 8.84 -10.14
N THR A 199 -4.83 9.41 -10.50
CA THR A 199 -5.01 10.80 -10.94
C THR A 199 -6.26 11.36 -10.27
N PHE A 200 -6.17 12.50 -9.59
CA PHE A 200 -7.32 13.13 -8.91
C PHE A 200 -7.12 14.63 -8.69
N TYR A 201 -8.23 15.37 -8.52
CA TYR A 201 -8.23 16.81 -8.25
C TYR A 201 -8.34 17.10 -6.75
N ASP A 202 -7.62 18.11 -6.25
CA ASP A 202 -7.82 18.68 -4.91
C ASP A 202 -8.40 20.10 -5.03
N PRO A 203 -9.66 20.32 -4.61
CA PRO A 203 -10.32 21.60 -4.77
C PRO A 203 -9.71 22.73 -3.93
N ASP A 204 -9.02 22.41 -2.83
CA ASP A 204 -8.39 23.45 -1.98
C ASP A 204 -7.05 23.88 -2.56
N LEU A 205 -6.29 22.93 -3.12
CA LEU A 205 -5.05 23.23 -3.82
C LEU A 205 -5.29 23.84 -5.21
N LYS A 206 -6.51 23.68 -5.74
CA LYS A 206 -6.90 24.04 -7.12
C LYS A 206 -5.93 23.44 -8.15
N ASP A 207 -5.54 22.20 -7.89
CA ASP A 207 -4.50 21.48 -8.61
C ASP A 207 -4.85 19.99 -8.64
N TYR A 208 -4.21 19.20 -9.50
CA TYR A 208 -4.43 17.77 -9.60
C TYR A 208 -3.14 16.98 -9.41
N TYR A 209 -3.28 15.80 -8.84
CA TYR A 209 -2.22 14.81 -8.70
C TYR A 209 -2.25 13.86 -9.89
N LYS A 210 -1.08 13.46 -10.36
CA LYS A 210 -0.90 12.37 -11.34
C LYS A 210 0.36 11.60 -10.96
N TYR A 211 0.22 10.32 -10.62
CA TYR A 211 1.32 9.52 -10.06
C TYR A 211 2.56 9.39 -10.97
N THR A 212 2.39 9.51 -12.29
CA THR A 212 3.51 9.49 -13.25
C THR A 212 4.30 10.81 -13.28
N ASN A 213 3.83 11.85 -12.58
CA ASN A 213 4.53 13.12 -12.48
C ASN A 213 5.44 13.11 -11.25
N SER A 214 6.74 12.90 -11.47
CA SER A 214 7.75 12.86 -10.40
C SER A 214 7.78 14.13 -9.55
N THR A 215 7.46 15.30 -10.12
CA THR A 215 7.40 16.55 -9.34
C THR A 215 6.24 16.52 -8.34
N LYS A 216 5.10 15.92 -8.69
CA LYS A 216 3.98 15.73 -7.75
C LYS A 216 4.34 14.71 -6.67
N ASN A 217 5.09 13.67 -7.00
CA ASN A 217 5.50 12.66 -6.03
C ASN A 217 6.45 13.21 -4.95
N LEU A 218 7.18 14.29 -5.24
CA LEU A 218 8.05 14.97 -4.25
C LEU A 218 7.26 15.86 -3.27
N GLN A 219 6.03 16.25 -3.62
CA GLN A 219 5.26 17.28 -2.93
C GLN A 219 4.47 16.71 -1.73
N PRO A 220 4.80 17.07 -0.48
CA PRO A 220 4.22 16.43 0.71
C PRO A 220 2.73 16.72 0.91
N GLN A 221 2.18 17.80 0.34
CA GLN A 221 0.75 18.13 0.47
C GLN A 221 -0.19 17.07 -0.13
N TRP A 222 0.31 16.21 -1.03
CA TRP A 222 -0.48 15.11 -1.59
C TRP A 222 -0.63 13.96 -0.60
N PHE A 223 0.33 13.78 0.31
CA PHE A 223 0.42 12.62 1.21
C PHE A 223 0.10 12.95 2.67
N THR A 224 0.24 14.20 3.10
CA THR A 224 0.10 14.63 4.51
C THR A 224 -1.32 15.01 4.96
N MET A 225 -2.31 14.83 4.09
CA MET A 225 -3.72 15.01 4.46
C MET A 225 -4.08 14.15 5.68
N ASN A 226 -4.94 14.66 6.58
CA ASN A 226 -5.43 13.92 7.74
C ASN A 226 -4.33 13.30 8.63
N HIS A 227 -3.16 13.96 8.65
CA HIS A 227 -2.00 13.55 9.43
C HIS A 227 -1.50 12.13 9.12
N ASN A 228 -1.58 11.67 7.86
CA ASN A 228 -1.03 10.35 7.49
C ASN A 228 0.44 10.22 7.87
N GLU A 229 0.88 9.03 8.28
CA GLU A 229 2.28 8.70 8.57
C GLU A 229 2.54 7.30 8.04
N GLN A 230 3.60 7.13 7.26
CA GLN A 230 3.96 5.82 6.71
C GLN A 230 4.67 4.99 7.78
N ILE A 231 4.56 3.66 7.69
CA ILE A 231 5.08 2.70 8.66
C ILE A 231 6.59 2.87 8.93
N TRP A 232 7.36 3.30 7.93
CA TRP A 232 8.79 3.58 8.12
C TRP A 232 9.05 4.81 8.99
N LEU A 233 8.25 5.86 8.86
CA LEU A 233 8.32 7.03 9.74
C LEU A 233 7.80 6.68 11.15
N THR A 234 6.74 5.88 11.25
CA THR A 234 6.28 5.33 12.53
C THR A 234 7.37 4.54 13.23
N ASN A 235 8.05 3.64 12.51
CA ASN A 235 9.15 2.84 13.05
C ASN A 235 10.29 3.74 13.56
N GLN A 236 10.68 4.75 12.78
CA GLN A 236 11.71 5.72 13.18
C GLN A 236 11.33 6.54 14.41
N ARG A 237 10.09 6.98 14.50
CA ARG A 237 9.57 7.69 15.69
C ARG A 237 9.57 6.80 16.94
N ASN A 238 9.52 5.49 16.77
CA ASN A 238 9.63 4.50 17.85
C ASN A 238 11.08 4.02 18.09
N GLY A 239 12.08 4.65 17.46
CA GLY A 239 13.50 4.39 17.68
C GLY A 239 14.13 3.35 16.75
N GLY A 240 13.35 2.74 15.84
CA GLY A 240 13.86 1.85 14.79
C GLY A 240 14.48 2.62 13.62
N LYS A 241 14.97 1.90 12.61
CA LYS A 241 15.42 2.49 11.34
C LYS A 241 14.88 1.71 10.17
N SER A 242 14.50 2.45 9.13
CA SER A 242 13.81 1.90 7.97
C SER A 242 14.57 2.13 6.67
N GLY A 243 14.58 1.11 5.83
CA GLY A 243 14.97 1.21 4.42
C GLY A 243 13.76 1.14 3.50
N VAL A 244 13.73 1.98 2.47
CA VAL A 244 12.65 1.96 1.48
C VAL A 244 13.22 1.86 0.07
N VAL A 245 12.83 0.81 -0.65
CA VAL A 245 13.10 0.64 -2.07
C VAL A 245 11.79 0.86 -2.84
N TYR A 246 11.65 2.07 -3.41
CA TYR A 246 10.64 2.40 -4.42
C TYR A 246 9.16 2.33 -4.02
N TRP A 247 8.84 2.30 -2.73
CA TRP A 247 7.44 2.28 -2.31
C TRP A 247 6.71 3.56 -2.78
N PRO A 248 5.48 3.48 -3.33
CA PRO A 248 4.71 4.67 -3.67
C PRO A 248 4.63 5.64 -2.48
N SER A 249 4.83 6.94 -2.71
CA SER A 249 4.98 8.02 -1.71
C SER A 249 6.33 8.13 -0.98
N SER A 250 7.27 7.18 -1.16
CA SER A 250 8.61 7.27 -0.55
C SER A 250 9.55 8.30 -1.19
N ASP A 251 9.14 8.95 -2.28
CA ASP A 251 9.89 10.07 -2.86
C ASP A 251 9.70 11.37 -2.04
N SER A 252 8.66 11.45 -1.22
CA SER A 252 8.24 12.69 -0.56
C SER A 252 8.75 12.81 0.88
N ARG A 253 9.23 14.01 1.21
CA ARG A 253 9.55 14.41 2.59
C ARG A 253 8.29 14.69 3.40
N MET A 254 7.66 13.66 3.96
CA MET A 254 6.49 13.85 4.81
C MET A 254 6.88 14.49 6.14
N TYR A 255 6.29 15.66 6.44
CA TYR A 255 6.64 16.50 7.61
C TYR A 255 8.12 16.88 7.70
N GLY A 256 8.80 16.98 6.56
CA GLY A 256 10.24 17.30 6.50
C GLY A 256 11.16 16.09 6.66
N GLU A 257 10.61 14.92 7.01
CA GLU A 257 11.36 13.69 7.29
C GLU A 257 11.40 12.76 6.08
N MET A 258 12.47 11.96 6.00
CA MET A 258 12.60 10.80 5.11
C MET A 258 12.85 9.55 5.96
N GLU A 259 12.67 8.39 5.36
CA GLU A 259 13.28 7.15 5.86
C GLU A 259 14.81 7.27 5.99
N TYR A 260 15.37 6.43 6.87
CA TYR A 260 16.78 6.40 7.22
C TYR A 260 17.66 6.11 6.00
N VAL A 261 17.24 5.18 5.15
CA VAL A 261 17.85 4.93 3.84
C VAL A 261 16.77 4.78 2.77
N ASN A 262 16.95 5.50 1.66
CA ASN A 262 16.03 5.52 0.52
C ASN A 262 16.80 5.18 -0.74
N PHE A 263 16.19 4.38 -1.64
CA PHE A 263 16.86 4.06 -2.90
C PHE A 263 16.91 5.25 -3.88
N GLY A 264 15.99 6.19 -3.75
CA GLY A 264 15.83 7.38 -4.58
C GLY A 264 14.60 7.31 -5.47
N LEU A 265 14.56 8.22 -6.44
CA LEU A 265 13.46 8.34 -7.39
C LEU A 265 13.18 7.03 -8.12
N TYR A 266 11.90 6.69 -8.22
CA TYR A 266 11.45 5.48 -8.89
C TYR A 266 12.05 5.30 -10.30
N SER A 267 12.53 4.08 -10.56
CA SER A 267 12.91 3.60 -11.89
C SER A 267 12.54 2.13 -12.03
N SER A 268 12.01 1.75 -13.19
CA SER A 268 11.72 0.35 -13.51
C SER A 268 12.96 -0.44 -13.94
N LEU A 269 14.09 0.24 -14.20
CA LEU A 269 15.30 -0.40 -14.73
C LEU A 269 15.96 -1.42 -13.77
N PRO A 270 16.05 -1.17 -12.45
CA PRO A 270 16.69 -2.12 -11.55
C PRO A 270 15.88 -3.40 -11.41
N SER A 271 16.54 -4.54 -11.71
CA SER A 271 15.95 -5.87 -11.60
C SER A 271 15.57 -6.20 -10.16
N ILE A 272 14.66 -7.17 -9.99
CA ILE A 272 14.24 -7.62 -8.66
C ILE A 272 15.44 -8.10 -7.82
N ARG A 273 16.41 -8.81 -8.42
CA ARG A 273 17.63 -9.25 -7.71
C ARG A 273 18.47 -8.08 -7.22
N PHE A 274 18.64 -7.05 -8.04
CA PHE A 274 19.35 -5.84 -7.61
C PHE A 274 18.61 -5.13 -6.47
N ARG A 275 17.28 -5.06 -6.52
CA ARG A 275 16.49 -4.50 -5.41
C ARG A 275 16.64 -5.35 -4.14
N VAL A 276 16.68 -6.68 -4.27
CA VAL A 276 17.00 -7.60 -3.17
C VAL A 276 18.41 -7.36 -2.62
N ASP A 277 19.41 -7.09 -3.45
CA ASP A 277 20.76 -6.73 -2.97
C ASP A 277 20.70 -5.50 -2.06
N ARG A 278 19.93 -4.47 -2.44
CA ARG A 278 19.74 -3.28 -1.61
C ARG A 278 18.98 -3.56 -0.32
N VAL A 279 17.96 -4.43 -0.37
CA VAL A 279 17.27 -4.89 0.84
C VAL A 279 18.27 -5.56 1.78
N MET A 280 19.10 -6.48 1.27
CA MET A 280 20.09 -7.19 2.06
C MET A 280 21.19 -6.28 2.60
N ASP A 281 21.67 -5.30 1.83
CA ASP A 281 22.69 -4.33 2.27
C ASP A 281 22.22 -3.52 3.48
N TRP A 282 20.91 -3.28 3.61
CA TRP A 282 20.33 -2.49 4.68
C TRP A 282 19.85 -3.35 5.85
N ILE A 283 19.07 -4.40 5.60
CA ILE A 283 18.45 -5.18 6.69
C ILE A 283 19.48 -5.98 7.50
N THR A 284 20.66 -6.26 6.95
CA THR A 284 21.79 -6.87 7.68
C THR A 284 22.49 -5.88 8.63
N LYS A 285 22.21 -4.58 8.55
CA LYS A 285 22.75 -3.62 9.52
C LYS A 285 22.09 -3.82 10.89
N PRO A 286 22.86 -3.81 12.00
CA PRO A 286 22.30 -4.05 13.33
C PRO A 286 21.17 -3.10 13.72
N ASP A 287 21.18 -1.87 13.19
CA ASP A 287 20.27 -0.79 13.54
C ASP A 287 19.06 -0.64 12.59
N VAL A 288 19.02 -1.34 11.45
CA VAL A 288 17.88 -1.35 10.51
C VAL A 288 16.99 -2.54 10.81
N ASN A 289 15.74 -2.28 11.19
CA ASN A 289 14.77 -3.30 11.58
C ASN A 289 13.56 -3.41 10.64
N LEU A 290 13.40 -2.49 9.70
CA LEU A 290 12.34 -2.56 8.69
C LEU A 290 12.92 -2.23 7.32
N VAL A 291 12.70 -3.09 6.32
CA VAL A 291 12.92 -2.73 4.93
C VAL A 291 11.67 -3.05 4.11
N VAL A 292 11.19 -2.08 3.34
CA VAL A 292 10.06 -2.26 2.43
C VAL A 292 10.52 -2.10 0.98
N MET A 293 10.05 -2.97 0.10
CA MET A 293 10.46 -3.04 -1.31
C MET A 293 9.24 -3.18 -2.21
N TYR A 294 9.20 -2.36 -3.27
CA TYR A 294 8.24 -2.47 -4.36
C TYR A 294 8.88 -3.06 -5.61
N TYR A 295 8.14 -3.89 -6.35
CA TYR A 295 8.46 -4.34 -7.71
C TYR A 295 7.23 -4.29 -8.62
N ASN A 296 7.39 -3.77 -9.83
CA ASN A 296 6.28 -3.40 -10.74
C ASN A 296 5.70 -4.54 -11.59
N GLU A 297 6.10 -5.79 -11.32
CA GLU A 297 5.57 -6.98 -12.00
C GLU A 297 4.81 -7.84 -10.99
N PRO A 298 3.77 -8.56 -11.43
CA PRO A 298 3.34 -8.78 -12.83
C PRO A 298 2.41 -7.71 -13.43
N ASP A 299 2.09 -6.61 -12.74
CA ASP A 299 1.19 -5.56 -13.21
C ASP A 299 1.55 -5.04 -14.61
N HIS A 300 2.82 -4.68 -14.82
CA HIS A 300 3.29 -4.14 -16.09
C HIS A 300 3.03 -5.09 -17.27
N SER A 301 3.37 -6.38 -17.12
CA SER A 301 3.09 -7.40 -18.12
C SER A 301 1.58 -7.61 -18.32
N GLY A 302 0.81 -7.58 -17.23
CA GLY A 302 -0.64 -7.73 -17.22
C GLY A 302 -1.40 -6.61 -17.94
N HIS A 303 -0.94 -5.35 -17.86
CA HIS A 303 -1.50 -4.25 -18.66
C HIS A 303 -1.18 -4.41 -20.15
N GLY A 304 0.04 -4.82 -20.49
CA GLY A 304 0.46 -4.98 -21.88
C GLY A 304 -0.27 -6.09 -22.63
N HIS A 305 -0.52 -7.22 -21.95
CA HIS A 305 -0.88 -8.49 -22.60
C HIS A 305 -2.13 -9.17 -22.01
N GLY A 306 -2.67 -8.66 -20.90
CA GLY A 306 -3.78 -9.26 -20.16
C GLY A 306 -3.32 -10.24 -19.07
N PRO A 307 -4.18 -10.54 -18.08
CA PRO A 307 -3.80 -11.29 -16.88
C PRO A 307 -3.46 -12.77 -17.12
N ASP A 308 -4.01 -13.38 -18.17
CA ASP A 308 -3.81 -14.81 -18.47
C ASP A 308 -2.92 -15.00 -19.72
N SER A 309 -1.82 -14.23 -19.80
CA SER A 309 -0.90 -14.23 -20.93
C SER A 309 0.42 -14.97 -20.63
N LYS A 310 1.18 -15.29 -21.68
CA LYS A 310 2.53 -15.86 -21.52
C LYS A 310 3.47 -14.89 -20.81
N GLU A 311 3.34 -13.59 -21.08
CA GLU A 311 4.16 -12.53 -20.49
C GLU A 311 3.92 -12.42 -18.98
N VAL A 312 2.67 -12.56 -18.53
CA VAL A 312 2.38 -12.67 -17.09
C VAL A 312 3.02 -13.94 -16.52
N LEU A 313 2.90 -15.11 -17.18
CA LEU A 313 3.57 -16.33 -16.72
C LEU A 313 5.10 -16.18 -16.61
N ASP A 314 5.73 -15.51 -17.57
CA ASP A 314 7.17 -15.24 -17.55
C ASP A 314 7.53 -14.25 -16.42
N ALA A 315 6.71 -13.21 -16.20
CA ALA A 315 6.88 -12.26 -15.11
C ALA A 315 6.73 -12.93 -13.73
N LEU A 316 5.82 -13.90 -13.59
CA LEU A 316 5.65 -14.70 -12.38
C LEU A 316 6.91 -15.52 -12.04
N GLU A 317 7.60 -16.06 -13.04
CA GLU A 317 8.89 -16.73 -12.82
C GLU A 317 10.00 -15.75 -12.42
N VAL A 318 10.02 -14.55 -13.01
CA VAL A 318 10.98 -13.49 -12.63
C VAL A 318 10.79 -13.08 -11.17
N VAL A 319 9.56 -12.84 -10.72
CA VAL A 319 9.32 -12.47 -9.32
C VAL A 319 9.57 -13.65 -8.38
N ASN A 320 9.23 -14.89 -8.76
CA ASN A 320 9.59 -16.07 -7.99
C ASN A 320 11.12 -16.20 -7.83
N ASP A 321 11.89 -15.96 -8.90
CA ASP A 321 13.36 -15.96 -8.86
C ASP A 321 13.92 -14.89 -7.90
N GLY A 322 13.37 -13.69 -7.93
CA GLY A 322 13.75 -12.63 -6.98
C GLY A 322 13.46 -12.99 -5.52
N ILE A 323 12.31 -13.59 -5.24
CA ILE A 323 11.98 -14.06 -3.89
C ILE A 323 12.84 -15.26 -3.49
N ALA A 324 13.10 -16.20 -4.40
CA ALA A 324 14.04 -17.31 -4.14
C ALA A 324 15.42 -16.78 -3.77
N TYR A 325 15.89 -15.77 -4.49
CA TYR A 325 17.17 -15.11 -4.23
C TYR A 325 17.18 -14.40 -2.87
N LEU A 326 16.12 -13.69 -2.50
CA LEU A 326 15.99 -13.11 -1.16
C LEU A 326 16.09 -14.17 -0.05
N LEU A 327 15.32 -15.25 -0.17
CA LEU A 327 15.34 -16.34 0.82
C LEU A 327 16.73 -16.98 0.92
N GLN A 328 17.40 -17.21 -0.22
CA GLN A 328 18.76 -17.74 -0.26
C GLN A 328 19.75 -16.81 0.44
N ARG A 329 19.67 -15.49 0.18
CA ARG A 329 20.57 -14.50 0.77
C ARG A 329 20.40 -14.37 2.28
N ILE A 330 19.18 -14.52 2.78
CA ILE A 330 18.90 -14.56 4.22
C ILE A 330 19.48 -15.83 4.83
N GLU A 331 19.24 -17.00 4.21
CA GLU A 331 19.73 -18.30 4.68
C GLU A 331 21.27 -18.40 4.70
N GLN A 332 21.96 -17.62 3.86
CA GLN A 332 23.42 -17.58 3.74
C GLN A 332 24.09 -16.46 4.55
N SER A 333 23.33 -15.62 5.25
CA SER A 333 23.87 -14.49 6.01
C SER A 333 24.08 -14.87 7.47
N ASP A 334 25.29 -14.61 7.96
CA ASP A 334 25.65 -14.73 9.38
C ASP A 334 25.36 -13.43 10.16
N ASP A 335 24.73 -12.42 9.54
CA ASP A 335 24.43 -11.11 10.15
C ASP A 335 23.13 -11.11 10.97
N PHE A 336 22.41 -12.24 11.01
CA PHE A 336 21.15 -12.39 11.70
C PHE A 336 21.30 -13.33 12.90
N ASP A 337 21.03 -12.83 14.11
CA ASP A 337 20.85 -13.69 15.28
C ASP A 337 19.60 -14.57 15.12
N GLU A 338 18.52 -13.97 14.59
CA GLU A 338 17.31 -14.65 14.15
C GLU A 338 16.93 -14.15 12.75
N PRO A 339 16.42 -15.04 11.86
CA PRO A 339 16.02 -14.64 10.51
C PRO A 339 14.89 -13.58 10.57
N PRO A 340 14.85 -12.62 9.63
CA PRO A 340 13.80 -11.62 9.58
C PRO A 340 12.41 -12.25 9.31
N ASN A 341 11.37 -11.58 9.78
CA ASN A 341 10.01 -11.80 9.32
C ASN A 341 9.87 -11.29 7.89
N ILE A 342 9.37 -12.12 6.98
CA ILE A 342 9.20 -11.82 5.57
C ILE A 342 7.72 -11.80 5.24
N ILE A 343 7.27 -10.72 4.61
CA ILE A 343 5.91 -10.57 4.08
C ILE A 343 6.03 -10.28 2.59
N VAL A 344 5.37 -11.07 1.76
CA VAL A 344 5.25 -10.84 0.32
C VAL A 344 3.78 -10.68 -0.02
N THR A 345 3.42 -9.56 -0.63
CA THR A 345 2.04 -9.23 -0.95
C THR A 345 1.95 -8.45 -2.25
N SER A 346 0.76 -7.96 -2.56
CA SER A 346 0.50 -7.04 -3.66
C SER A 346 -0.53 -6.00 -3.23
N ASP A 347 -0.68 -5.00 -4.06
CA ASP A 347 -1.63 -3.92 -3.90
C ASP A 347 -3.02 -4.27 -4.40
N HIS A 348 -3.12 -4.91 -5.57
CA HIS A 348 -4.38 -5.35 -6.17
C HIS A 348 -4.18 -6.58 -7.06
N GLY A 349 -5.29 -7.11 -7.56
CA GLY A 349 -5.30 -8.08 -8.64
C GLY A 349 -5.34 -7.43 -10.03
N MET A 350 -5.93 -8.15 -10.99
CA MET A 350 -5.97 -7.77 -12.40
C MET A 350 -7.11 -8.52 -13.12
N THR A 351 -7.90 -7.81 -13.95
CA THR A 351 -8.92 -8.43 -14.81
C THR A 351 -8.64 -8.20 -16.30
N ARG A 352 -9.26 -9.02 -17.15
CA ARG A 352 -9.21 -8.88 -18.61
C ARG A 352 -10.20 -7.82 -19.06
N VAL A 353 -9.77 -6.95 -19.96
CA VAL A 353 -10.62 -5.92 -20.57
C VAL A 353 -10.59 -6.02 -22.09
N SER A 354 -11.49 -5.31 -22.76
CA SER A 354 -11.58 -5.26 -24.21
C SER A 354 -11.97 -3.86 -24.66
N ASN A 355 -11.33 -3.36 -25.73
CA ASN A 355 -11.73 -2.12 -26.40
C ASN A 355 -13.13 -2.16 -27.03
N LYS A 356 -13.83 -3.31 -26.99
CA LYS A 356 -15.23 -3.45 -27.38
C LYS A 356 -16.20 -3.27 -26.21
N LYS A 357 -15.70 -3.27 -24.98
CA LYS A 357 -16.47 -3.07 -23.74
C LYS A 357 -16.20 -1.68 -23.19
N ILE A 358 -16.81 -0.67 -23.80
CA ILE A 358 -16.57 0.75 -23.48
C ILE A 358 -17.82 1.41 -22.90
N VAL A 359 -17.63 2.12 -21.78
CA VAL A 359 -18.58 3.10 -21.24
C VAL A 359 -18.22 4.45 -21.86
N ASN A 360 -18.97 4.85 -22.89
CA ASN A 360 -18.65 6.02 -23.70
C ASN A 360 -19.23 7.31 -23.11
N VAL A 361 -18.49 7.95 -22.20
CA VAL A 361 -18.92 9.19 -21.54
C VAL A 361 -19.12 10.34 -22.55
N SER A 362 -18.41 10.30 -23.68
CA SER A 362 -18.52 11.33 -24.72
C SER A 362 -19.91 11.38 -25.38
N GLU A 363 -20.74 10.34 -25.23
CA GLU A 363 -22.12 10.34 -25.74
C GLU A 363 -23.08 11.19 -24.92
N VAL A 364 -22.73 11.48 -23.66
CA VAL A 364 -23.61 12.19 -22.71
C VAL A 364 -22.99 13.48 -22.18
N LEU A 365 -21.66 13.62 -22.21
CA LEU A 365 -20.93 14.80 -21.77
C LEU A 365 -19.74 15.11 -22.68
N SER A 366 -19.58 16.37 -23.04
CA SER A 366 -18.40 16.90 -23.73
C SER A 366 -17.27 17.26 -22.74
N PRO A 367 -15.98 17.14 -23.13
CA PRO A 367 -14.84 17.59 -22.32
C PRO A 367 -14.92 19.05 -21.82
N ASP A 368 -15.66 19.94 -22.50
CA ASP A 368 -15.75 21.36 -22.09
C ASP A 368 -16.78 21.62 -20.97
N GLU A 369 -17.65 20.66 -20.68
CA GLU A 369 -18.79 20.82 -19.78
C GLU A 369 -18.44 20.59 -18.29
N TYR A 370 -17.29 19.97 -18.01
CA TYR A 370 -16.79 19.65 -16.67
C TYR A 370 -15.27 19.88 -16.58
N ILE A 371 -14.66 19.72 -15.40
CA ILE A 371 -13.20 19.81 -15.27
C ILE A 371 -12.60 18.51 -15.83
N PHE A 372 -12.26 18.52 -17.11
CA PHE A 372 -11.80 17.34 -17.84
C PHE A 372 -10.35 16.95 -17.52
N GLY A 373 -10.08 15.64 -17.47
CA GLY A 373 -8.73 15.08 -17.43
C GLY A 373 -7.98 15.21 -16.10
N VAL A 374 -8.66 15.63 -15.03
CA VAL A 374 -8.06 15.83 -13.70
C VAL A 374 -8.32 14.68 -12.72
N ASP A 375 -9.24 13.77 -13.05
CA ASP A 375 -9.68 12.70 -12.16
C ASP A 375 -10.14 11.50 -13.00
N GLY A 376 -9.50 10.35 -12.80
CA GLY A 376 -9.94 9.12 -13.45
C GLY A 376 -8.84 8.16 -13.89
N SER A 377 -9.32 6.99 -14.30
CA SER A 377 -8.60 5.85 -14.85
C SER A 377 -9.52 5.14 -15.84
N PRO A 378 -9.03 4.15 -16.60
CA PRO A 378 -9.93 3.31 -17.40
C PRO A 378 -11.04 2.62 -16.59
N ALA A 379 -10.85 2.37 -15.29
CA ALA A 379 -11.80 1.65 -14.43
C ALA A 379 -12.61 2.55 -13.49
N THR A 380 -12.42 3.87 -13.53
CA THR A 380 -13.07 4.82 -12.61
C THR A 380 -13.04 6.25 -13.19
N LEU A 381 -14.12 7.03 -13.07
CA LEU A 381 -14.08 8.45 -13.44
C LEU A 381 -14.72 9.32 -12.36
N GLY A 382 -13.98 10.30 -11.83
CA GLY A 382 -14.53 11.40 -11.05
C GLY A 382 -14.94 12.56 -11.94
N VAL A 383 -16.17 13.06 -11.79
CA VAL A 383 -16.71 14.17 -12.59
C VAL A 383 -16.91 15.41 -11.71
N TRP A 384 -16.17 16.45 -12.04
CA TRP A 384 -16.15 17.72 -11.31
C TRP A 384 -16.88 18.81 -12.09
N PRO A 385 -17.90 19.48 -11.51
CA PRO A 385 -18.59 20.57 -12.19
C PRO A 385 -17.63 21.74 -12.43
N LYS A 386 -17.70 22.32 -13.62
CA LYS A 386 -16.99 23.56 -13.95
C LYS A 386 -17.77 24.75 -13.39
N PRO A 387 -17.11 25.77 -12.80
CA PRO A 387 -17.79 26.98 -12.34
C PRO A 387 -18.62 27.62 -13.47
N TYR A 388 -19.85 28.04 -13.15
CA TYR A 388 -20.79 28.66 -14.09
C TYR A 388 -21.18 27.79 -15.31
N SER A 389 -21.04 26.46 -15.21
CA SER A 389 -21.45 25.47 -16.21
C SER A 389 -22.69 24.68 -15.72
N LEU A 390 -22.81 23.42 -16.12
CA LEU A 390 -23.80 22.46 -15.63
C LEU A 390 -23.69 22.24 -14.11
N THR A 391 -24.85 22.12 -13.47
CA THR A 391 -24.96 21.71 -12.06
C THR A 391 -24.61 20.24 -11.88
N VAL A 392 -24.32 19.83 -10.63
CA VAL A 392 -24.10 18.41 -10.28
C VAL A 392 -25.28 17.55 -10.69
N ASP A 393 -26.52 18.00 -10.45
CA ASP A 393 -27.72 17.23 -10.83
C ASP A 393 -27.84 17.04 -12.34
N GLN A 394 -27.57 18.09 -13.13
CA GLN A 394 -27.60 17.99 -14.60
C GLN A 394 -26.52 17.05 -15.15
N LEU A 395 -25.31 17.06 -14.56
CA LEU A 395 -24.24 16.13 -14.92
C LEU A 395 -24.65 14.68 -14.57
N TYR A 396 -25.17 14.48 -13.36
CA TYR A 396 -25.61 13.17 -12.87
C TYR A 396 -26.74 12.59 -13.74
N ASP A 397 -27.75 13.41 -14.08
CA ASP A 397 -28.89 12.98 -14.89
C ASP A 397 -28.51 12.57 -16.32
N ARG A 398 -27.41 13.11 -16.85
CA ARG A 398 -26.85 12.69 -18.13
C ARG A 398 -26.05 11.41 -17.99
N LEU A 399 -25.17 11.33 -16.99
CA LEU A 399 -24.30 10.19 -16.76
C LEU A 399 -25.06 8.90 -16.41
N LYS A 400 -26.14 8.97 -15.62
CA LYS A 400 -26.96 7.79 -15.26
C LYS A 400 -27.60 7.06 -16.45
N LYS A 401 -27.56 7.64 -17.65
CA LYS A 401 -28.05 7.01 -18.89
C LYS A 401 -27.02 6.08 -19.51
N LEU A 402 -25.76 6.15 -19.08
CA LEU A 402 -24.69 5.29 -19.57
C LEU A 402 -24.97 3.84 -19.15
N PRO A 403 -24.92 2.87 -20.09
CA PRO A 403 -25.03 1.46 -19.75
C PRO A 403 -23.69 0.89 -19.24
N ASN A 404 -23.76 -0.24 -18.54
CA ASN A 404 -22.60 -1.02 -18.08
C ASN A 404 -21.66 -0.28 -17.10
N CYS A 405 -22.22 0.65 -16.34
CA CYS A 405 -21.57 1.29 -15.21
C CYS A 405 -22.58 1.61 -14.14
N ASP A 406 -22.09 1.74 -12.91
CA ASP A 406 -22.81 2.38 -11.83
C ASP A 406 -22.36 3.85 -11.73
N VAL A 407 -23.33 4.75 -11.58
CA VAL A 407 -23.08 6.18 -11.43
C VAL A 407 -23.61 6.60 -10.07
N TYR A 408 -22.69 7.05 -9.21
CA TYR A 408 -23.02 7.49 -7.85
C TYR A 408 -22.86 8.99 -7.75
N ARG A 409 -23.80 9.66 -7.08
CA ARG A 409 -23.42 10.87 -6.35
C ARG A 409 -22.54 10.45 -5.18
N LYS A 410 -21.61 11.32 -4.80
CA LYS A 410 -20.66 11.05 -3.72
C LYS A 410 -21.32 10.54 -2.44
N GLU A 411 -22.40 11.19 -2.02
CA GLU A 411 -23.17 10.81 -0.83
C GLU A 411 -23.81 9.41 -0.91
N ASP A 412 -24.11 8.95 -2.12
CA ASP A 412 -24.77 7.68 -2.41
C ASP A 412 -23.80 6.51 -2.54
N ILE A 413 -22.48 6.76 -2.51
CA ILE A 413 -21.47 5.70 -2.54
C ILE A 413 -21.63 4.81 -1.30
N PRO A 414 -21.68 3.48 -1.45
CA PRO A 414 -21.82 2.56 -0.32
C PRO A 414 -20.74 2.74 0.76
N ASP A 415 -21.15 2.76 2.03
CA ASP A 415 -20.24 2.95 3.18
C ASP A 415 -19.12 1.92 3.24
N LYS A 416 -19.41 0.68 2.80
CA LYS A 416 -18.44 -0.43 2.77
C LYS A 416 -17.18 -0.12 1.97
N TYR A 417 -17.24 0.79 1.00
CA TYR A 417 -16.08 1.16 0.19
C TYR A 417 -15.14 2.12 0.91
N HIS A 418 -15.59 2.81 1.96
CA HIS A 418 -14.82 3.88 2.60
C HIS A 418 -14.26 4.87 1.56
N TYR A 419 -15.12 5.25 0.62
CA TYR A 419 -14.80 6.06 -0.56
C TYR A 419 -15.83 7.16 -0.77
N LYS A 420 -16.13 7.95 0.27
CA LYS A 420 -16.95 9.17 0.11
C LYS A 420 -16.60 10.33 1.02
N ASN A 421 -16.03 10.07 2.19
CA ASN A 421 -15.79 11.11 3.20
C ASN A 421 -14.45 11.84 2.99
N ASN A 422 -14.17 12.29 1.77
CA ASN A 422 -12.97 13.06 1.45
C ASN A 422 -13.23 14.13 0.39
N LYS A 423 -12.73 15.36 0.59
CA LYS A 423 -12.90 16.46 -0.37
C LYS A 423 -12.29 16.21 -1.75
N ARG A 424 -11.34 15.27 -1.89
CA ARG A 424 -10.73 14.88 -3.17
C ARG A 424 -11.57 13.92 -3.99
N ILE A 425 -12.62 13.34 -3.40
CA ILE A 425 -13.59 12.52 -4.14
C ILE A 425 -14.58 13.44 -4.83
N ALA A 426 -14.71 13.27 -6.14
CA ALA A 426 -15.58 14.05 -7.00
C ALA A 426 -17.07 13.98 -6.57
N PRO A 427 -17.88 15.02 -6.85
CA PRO A 427 -19.31 15.01 -6.56
C PRO A 427 -20.08 13.87 -7.25
N ILE A 428 -19.60 13.40 -8.40
CA ILE A 428 -20.14 12.24 -9.13
C ILE A 428 -18.98 11.31 -9.47
N VAL A 429 -19.19 10.01 -9.27
CA VAL A 429 -18.22 8.98 -9.64
C VAL A 429 -18.90 7.95 -10.54
N VAL A 430 -18.22 7.58 -11.63
CA VAL A 430 -18.64 6.53 -12.56
C VAL A 430 -17.74 5.31 -12.35
N PHE A 431 -18.36 4.18 -12.02
CA PHE A 431 -17.71 2.87 -11.88
C PHE A 431 -18.18 1.94 -13.00
N PRO A 432 -17.40 1.72 -14.08
CA PRO A 432 -17.70 0.68 -15.05
C PRO A 432 -17.81 -0.69 -14.39
N HIS A 433 -18.74 -1.52 -14.88
CA HIS A 433 -18.84 -2.92 -14.46
C HIS A 433 -17.58 -3.70 -14.86
N LEU A 434 -17.27 -4.80 -14.16
CA LEU A 434 -16.04 -5.56 -14.37
C LEU A 434 -15.77 -5.87 -15.86
N GLY A 435 -14.58 -5.51 -16.33
CA GLY A 435 -14.14 -5.72 -17.71
C GLY A 435 -14.55 -4.63 -18.71
N TRP A 436 -15.37 -3.65 -18.30
CA TRP A 436 -15.68 -2.45 -19.08
C TRP A 436 -14.70 -1.32 -18.78
N MET A 437 -14.45 -0.44 -19.75
CA MET A 437 -13.54 0.70 -19.59
C MET A 437 -14.23 2.02 -19.90
N VAL A 438 -13.96 3.05 -19.10
CA VAL A 438 -14.45 4.41 -19.33
C VAL A 438 -13.66 5.07 -20.46
N GLN A 439 -14.35 5.55 -21.48
CA GLN A 439 -13.78 6.38 -22.54
C GLN A 439 -14.39 7.78 -22.49
N THR A 440 -13.57 8.77 -22.12
CA THR A 440 -14.00 10.17 -21.95
C THR A 440 -13.70 11.05 -23.15
N ASN A 441 -12.88 10.59 -24.10
CA ASN A 441 -12.54 11.33 -25.30
C ASN A 441 -12.73 10.45 -26.55
N ALA A 442 -13.74 10.75 -27.35
CA ALA A 442 -14.01 10.04 -28.61
C ALA A 442 -12.86 10.15 -29.63
N SER A 443 -12.01 11.17 -29.54
CA SER A 443 -10.84 11.34 -30.42
C SER A 443 -9.63 10.50 -30.02
N ASP A 444 -9.65 9.85 -28.85
CA ASP A 444 -8.57 8.99 -28.36
C ASP A 444 -9.13 7.64 -27.85
N PRO A 445 -9.64 6.79 -28.77
CA PRO A 445 -10.25 5.52 -28.39
C PRO A 445 -9.21 4.44 -28.05
N TYR A 446 -9.61 3.49 -27.19
CA TYR A 446 -8.79 2.31 -26.90
C TYR A 446 -8.55 1.45 -28.15
N LYS A 447 -7.32 0.99 -28.33
CA LYS A 447 -6.90 0.14 -29.47
C LYS A 447 -6.99 -1.36 -29.11
N ASP A 448 -6.97 -2.23 -30.13
CA ASP A 448 -7.12 -3.70 -29.97
C ASP A 448 -6.00 -4.33 -29.11
N THR A 449 -4.81 -3.72 -29.11
CA THR A 449 -3.79 -4.04 -28.13
C THR A 449 -4.14 -3.30 -26.83
N LEU A 450 -4.29 -4.03 -25.72
CA LEU A 450 -4.35 -3.42 -24.38
C LEU A 450 -3.14 -2.49 -24.11
N SER A 451 -2.09 -2.60 -24.92
CA SER A 451 -0.97 -1.67 -24.95
C SER A 451 -1.24 -0.39 -25.77
N LYS A 452 -0.85 0.72 -25.13
CA LYS A 452 -0.66 2.10 -25.61
C LYS A 452 -1.84 3.07 -25.48
N SER A 453 -2.30 3.27 -24.25
CA SER A 453 -2.34 4.64 -23.71
C SER A 453 -0.96 4.95 -23.11
N SER A 454 -0.28 5.93 -23.70
CA SER A 454 1.06 6.44 -23.41
C SER A 454 1.46 6.41 -21.92
N ILE A 455 2.26 5.41 -21.51
CA ILE A 455 3.29 5.65 -20.50
C ILE A 455 4.47 6.22 -21.30
N PRO A 456 4.79 7.52 -21.22
CA PRO A 456 5.96 8.03 -21.89
C PRO A 456 7.18 7.41 -21.22
N ILE A 457 7.81 6.47 -21.91
CA ILE A 457 9.23 6.21 -21.73
C ILE A 457 9.90 7.50 -22.20
N LEU A 458 10.26 8.37 -21.26
CA LEU A 458 11.13 9.51 -21.55
C LEU A 458 12.50 8.95 -21.91
N THR A 459 12.72 8.67 -23.20
CA THR A 459 14.06 8.75 -23.78
C THR A 459 14.45 10.23 -23.75
N SER A 460 15.30 10.59 -22.79
CA SER A 460 15.89 11.92 -22.68
C SER A 460 16.60 12.30 -23.98
N TYR A 461 16.08 13.31 -24.67
CA TYR A 461 16.87 14.07 -25.63
C TYR A 461 17.93 14.85 -24.86
N PHE A 462 19.15 14.33 -24.81
CA PHE A 462 20.33 15.15 -24.56
C PHE A 462 20.55 16.02 -25.80
N THR A 463 20.26 17.32 -25.70
CA THR A 463 20.88 18.32 -26.57
C THR A 463 21.83 19.12 -25.69
N PRO A 464 23.14 19.17 -26.00
CA PRO A 464 24.09 19.93 -25.19
C PRO A 464 23.82 21.42 -25.38
N PHE A 465 23.73 22.14 -24.25
CA PHE A 465 23.73 23.59 -24.24
C PHE A 465 24.99 24.11 -24.94
N THR A 466 24.80 24.79 -26.05
CA THR A 466 25.81 25.67 -26.64
C THR A 466 26.03 26.83 -25.68
N ARG A 467 27.29 27.00 -25.28
CA ARG A 467 27.84 28.23 -24.71
C ARG A 467 27.48 29.40 -25.64
N VAL A 468 26.92 30.47 -25.09
CA VAL A 468 26.95 31.79 -25.71
C VAL A 468 27.73 32.67 -24.76
N ASP A 469 28.95 33.00 -25.22
CA ASP A 469 29.92 34.03 -24.85
C ASP A 469 30.28 34.26 -23.37
#